data_AF-A0A1I7RJE6-F1
#
_entry.id   AF-A0A1I7RJE6-F1
#
_cell.length_a   1.000
_cell.length_b   1.000
_cell.length_c   1.000
_cell.angle_alpha   90.00
_cell.angle_beta   90.00
_cell.angle_gamma   90.00
#
_symmetry.space_group_name_H-M   'P 1'
#
loop_
_entity.id
_entity.type
_entity.pdbx_description
1 polymer ?
#
loop_
_entity_poly.entity_id
_entity_poly.type
_entity_poly.pdbx_seq_one_letter_code
_entity_poly.pdbx_strand_id
1 'polypeptide(L)'
;MGGSATVNAPPIRFDRHYFLSIGSHLKVCQILLNLISLFVIFACYPNSFNESCLWRLYSSNQLFIIVCVNGFFFVLTTLLWLANAFSFPDAYYQFNFHILERLHALFAMAMYVLAIGILVCTNTRHHFSSVWLVDLAALFITLLVYALDYWRRRKDDGIPRHQQSSGRRILA
;
A
#
# COMPACT_ATOMS: atom_id res chain seq x y z
N MET A 1 -10.93 -48.12 -3.94
CA MET A 1 -11.41 -47.33 -2.80
C MET A 1 -10.55 -46.09 -2.71
N GLY A 2 -11.05 -44.97 -3.26
CA GLY A 2 -10.30 -43.71 -3.36
C GLY A 2 -10.37 -42.95 -2.04
N GLY A 3 -9.23 -42.83 -1.36
CA GLY A 3 -9.08 -41.94 -0.21
C GLY A 3 -9.11 -40.49 -0.68
N SER A 4 -10.26 -39.83 -0.52
CA SER A 4 -10.37 -38.37 -0.55
C SER A 4 -9.54 -37.83 0.61
N ALA A 5 -8.28 -37.48 0.35
CA ALA A 5 -7.48 -36.68 1.26
C ALA A 5 -8.09 -35.28 1.27
N THR A 6 -8.96 -35.01 2.25
CA THR A 6 -9.36 -33.64 2.55
C THR A 6 -8.10 -32.87 2.89
N VAL A 7 -7.72 -31.95 2.00
CA VAL A 7 -6.66 -30.98 2.22
C VAL A 7 -7.12 -30.13 3.41
N ASN A 8 -6.77 -30.55 4.61
CA ASN A 8 -7.04 -29.83 5.86
C ASN A 8 -6.12 -28.62 5.90
N ALA A 9 -6.41 -27.60 5.09
CA ALA A 9 -5.88 -26.27 5.30
C ALA A 9 -6.30 -25.83 6.72
N PRO A 10 -5.39 -25.25 7.52
CA PRO A 10 -5.74 -24.77 8.85
C PRO A 10 -6.88 -23.74 8.72
N PRO A 11 -7.84 -23.74 9.65
CA PRO A 11 -8.97 -22.82 9.59
C PRO A 11 -8.47 -21.37 9.63
N ILE A 12 -9.13 -20.50 8.87
CA ILE A 12 -8.92 -19.06 8.87
C ILE A 12 -9.07 -18.57 10.32
N ARG A 13 -8.02 -17.98 10.87
CA ARG A 13 -7.96 -17.50 12.25
C ARG A 13 -7.52 -16.04 12.25
N PHE A 14 -8.03 -15.28 13.21
CA PHE A 14 -7.59 -13.92 13.41
C PHE A 14 -6.20 -13.92 14.07
N ASP A 15 -5.18 -13.43 13.37
CA ASP A 15 -3.81 -13.37 13.89
C ASP A 15 -3.57 -12.07 14.66
N ARG A 16 -3.66 -12.16 15.99
CA ARG A 16 -3.32 -11.03 16.88
C ARG A 16 -1.85 -10.65 16.83
N HIS A 17 -0.94 -11.59 16.54
CA HIS A 17 0.50 -11.30 16.47
C HIS A 17 0.85 -10.48 15.23
N TYR A 18 0.06 -10.61 14.16
CA TYR A 18 0.24 -9.77 12.98
C TYR A 18 0.06 -8.28 13.30
N PHE A 19 -0.88 -7.90 14.16
CA PHE A 19 -1.07 -6.49 14.58
C PHE A 19 0.12 -5.91 15.35
N LEU A 20 0.84 -6.74 16.10
CA LEU A 20 2.05 -6.35 16.84
C LEU A 20 3.27 -6.25 15.92
N SER A 21 3.20 -6.78 14.70
CA SER A 21 4.31 -6.75 13.76
C SER A 21 4.50 -5.35 13.16
N ILE A 22 5.76 -4.94 13.00
CA ILE A 22 6.10 -3.67 12.34
C ILE A 22 5.60 -3.66 10.87
N GLY A 23 5.50 -4.83 10.22
CA GLY A 23 4.93 -4.95 8.87
C GLY A 23 3.46 -4.56 8.80
N SER A 24 2.67 -4.86 9.82
CA SER A 24 1.27 -4.40 9.91
C SER A 24 1.18 -2.89 10.09
N HIS A 25 2.02 -2.31 10.96
CA HIS A 25 2.09 -0.86 11.16
C HIS A 25 2.43 -0.10 9.88
N LEU A 26 3.41 -0.60 9.10
CA LEU A 26 3.78 -0.03 7.80
C LEU A 26 2.59 -0.02 6.82
N LYS A 27 1.81 -1.09 6.76
CA LYS A 27 0.61 -1.14 5.90
C LYS A 27 -0.49 -0.20 6.37
N VAL A 28 -0.71 -0.10 7.68
CA VAL A 28 -1.67 0.88 8.23
C VAL A 28 -1.23 2.30 7.87
N CYS A 29 0.06 2.61 7.98
CA CYS A 29 0.60 3.90 7.51
C CYS A 29 0.36 4.13 6.02
N GLN A 30 0.57 3.11 5.16
CA GLN A 30 0.27 3.21 3.72
C GLN A 30 -1.23 3.49 3.48
N ILE A 31 -2.13 2.81 4.20
CA ILE A 31 -3.58 3.01 4.09
C ILE A 31 -3.95 4.43 4.49
N LEU A 32 -3.44 4.92 5.63
CA LEU A 32 -3.70 6.27 6.11
C LEU A 32 -3.17 7.34 5.15
N LEU A 33 -1.96 7.17 4.63
CA LEU A 33 -1.38 8.10 3.67
C LEU A 33 -2.16 8.14 2.36
N ASN A 34 -2.54 6.99 1.80
CA ASN A 34 -3.42 6.95 0.63
C ASN A 34 -4.76 7.65 0.91
N LEU A 35 -5.35 7.44 2.09
CA LEU A 35 -6.61 8.09 2.48
C LEU A 35 -6.46 9.61 2.61
N ILE A 36 -5.38 10.08 3.24
CA ILE A 36 -5.07 11.51 3.36
C ILE A 36 -4.86 12.12 1.97
N SER A 37 -4.09 11.48 1.09
CA SER A 37 -3.90 11.94 -0.29
C SER A 37 -5.23 12.03 -1.04
N LEU A 38 -6.09 11.01 -0.93
CA LEU A 38 -7.44 11.07 -1.51
C LEU A 38 -8.26 12.23 -0.94
N PHE A 39 -8.22 12.45 0.37
CA PHE A 39 -8.96 13.54 1.01
C PHE A 39 -8.43 14.92 0.65
N VAL A 40 -7.11 15.12 0.58
CA VAL A 40 -6.49 16.38 0.17
C VAL A 40 -6.87 16.71 -1.27
N ILE A 41 -6.79 15.72 -2.16
CA ILE A 41 -7.15 15.93 -3.57
C ILE A 41 -8.66 16.16 -3.74
N PHE A 42 -9.50 15.47 -2.96
CA PHE A 42 -10.95 15.67 -2.97
C PHE A 42 -11.38 16.97 -2.25
N ALA A 43 -10.65 17.43 -1.24
CA ALA A 43 -10.90 18.72 -0.60
C ALA A 43 -10.51 19.90 -1.50
N CYS A 44 -9.64 19.65 -2.48
CA CYS A 44 -9.37 20.56 -3.60
C CYS A 44 -10.47 20.57 -4.68
N TYR A 45 -11.56 19.81 -4.50
CA TYR A 45 -12.79 19.94 -5.29
C TYR A 45 -13.38 21.35 -5.06
N PRO A 46 -13.94 22.01 -6.08
CA PRO A 46 -14.29 23.43 -6.02
C PRO A 46 -15.14 23.75 -4.78
N ASN A 47 -14.52 24.49 -3.85
CA ASN A 47 -15.13 25.03 -2.65
C ASN A 47 -15.06 26.56 -2.73
N SER A 48 -16.13 27.25 -2.36
CA SER A 48 -16.28 28.71 -2.45
C SER A 48 -15.23 29.50 -1.67
N PHE A 49 -14.49 28.85 -0.76
CA PHE A 49 -13.41 29.46 0.02
C PHE A 49 -12.05 29.47 -0.69
N ASN A 50 -11.88 28.71 -1.78
CA ASN A 50 -10.60 28.59 -2.47
C ASN A 50 -10.79 28.63 -3.99
N GLU A 51 -11.20 29.80 -4.50
CA GLU A 51 -11.31 30.07 -5.94
C GLU A 51 -9.97 29.89 -6.69
N SER A 52 -8.85 29.83 -5.95
CA SER A 52 -7.49 29.60 -6.45
C SER A 52 -7.12 28.11 -6.59
N CYS A 53 -7.99 27.18 -6.18
CA CYS A 53 -7.90 25.79 -6.65
C CYS A 53 -8.37 25.75 -8.11
N LEU A 54 -7.51 26.25 -8.99
CA LEU A 54 -7.72 26.44 -10.43
C LEU A 54 -7.80 25.12 -11.22
N TRP A 55 -8.23 24.04 -10.58
CA TRP A 55 -8.32 22.71 -11.17
C TRP A 55 -9.68 22.10 -10.83
N ARG A 56 -10.67 22.44 -11.66
CA ARG A 56 -11.69 21.45 -12.03
C ARG A 56 -10.97 20.12 -12.30
N LEU A 57 -11.59 18.98 -11.93
CA LEU A 57 -11.24 17.63 -12.40
C LEU A 57 -11.32 17.54 -13.94
N TYR A 58 -10.44 18.23 -14.65
CA TYR A 58 -10.44 18.38 -16.10
C TYR A 58 -9.20 17.73 -16.73
N SER A 59 -8.23 17.32 -15.92
CA SER A 59 -7.00 16.69 -16.37
C SER A 59 -7.02 15.20 -16.07
N SER A 60 -7.02 14.39 -17.13
CA SER A 60 -6.87 12.92 -17.07
C SER A 60 -5.72 12.50 -16.15
N ASN A 61 -4.66 13.32 -16.06
CA ASN A 61 -3.49 13.07 -15.23
C ASN A 61 -3.80 13.11 -13.72
N GLN A 62 -4.64 14.04 -13.26
CA GLN A 62 -5.04 14.08 -11.85
C GLN A 62 -5.96 12.91 -11.53
N LEU A 63 -6.88 12.57 -12.42
CA LEU A 63 -7.78 11.44 -12.24
C LEU A 63 -7.01 10.11 -12.21
N PHE A 64 -5.95 9.99 -13.01
CA PHE A 64 -5.01 8.86 -12.96
C PHE A 64 -4.30 8.78 -11.59
N ILE A 65 -3.80 9.89 -11.05
CA ILE A 65 -3.14 9.91 -9.73
C ILE A 65 -4.13 9.54 -8.61
N ILE A 66 -5.37 10.04 -8.66
CA ILE A 66 -6.40 9.75 -7.65
C ILE A 66 -6.83 8.28 -7.73
N VAL A 67 -7.33 7.85 -8.90
CA VAL A 67 -8.01 6.56 -9.05
C VAL A 67 -7.00 5.43 -9.19
N CYS A 68 -6.02 5.59 -10.09
CA CYS A 68 -5.10 4.52 -10.45
C CYS A 68 -3.91 4.39 -9.49
N VAL A 69 -3.48 5.49 -8.85
CA VAL A 69 -2.31 5.45 -7.95
C VAL A 69 -2.72 5.45 -6.48
N ASN A 70 -3.60 6.33 -6.03
CA ASN A 70 -4.02 6.30 -4.62
C ASN A 70 -5.13 5.26 -4.39
N GLY A 71 -6.20 5.27 -5.21
CA GLY A 71 -7.35 4.39 -5.03
C GLY A 71 -7.04 2.90 -5.20
N PHE A 72 -6.38 2.53 -6.30
CA PHE A 72 -6.02 1.13 -6.56
C PHE A 72 -5.11 0.55 -5.48
N PHE A 73 -4.06 1.28 -5.10
CA PHE A 73 -3.11 0.81 -4.09
C PHE A 73 -3.68 0.86 -2.68
N PHE A 74 -4.59 1.79 -2.37
CA PHE A 74 -5.38 1.77 -1.14
C PHE A 74 -6.18 0.47 -1.02
N VAL A 75 -6.95 0.11 -2.05
CA VAL A 75 -7.79 -1.10 -2.05
C VAL A 75 -6.92 -2.34 -1.94
N LEU A 76 -5.86 -2.45 -2.74
CA LEU A 76 -4.98 -3.60 -2.71
C LEU A 76 -4.21 -3.73 -1.38
N THR A 77 -3.66 -2.64 -0.85
CA THR A 77 -2.97 -2.68 0.46
C THR A 77 -3.95 -3.06 1.57
N THR A 78 -5.21 -2.59 1.51
CA THR A 78 -6.25 -2.97 2.47
C THR A 78 -6.58 -4.46 2.37
N LEU A 79 -6.79 -4.99 1.16
CA LEU A 79 -7.03 -6.43 0.95
C LEU A 79 -5.86 -7.28 1.45
N LEU A 80 -4.62 -6.88 1.14
CA LEU A 80 -3.42 -7.57 1.64
C LEU A 80 -3.34 -7.49 3.16
N TRP A 81 -3.69 -6.36 3.76
CA TRP A 81 -3.70 -6.21 5.22
C TRP A 81 -4.76 -7.13 5.86
N LEU A 82 -6.00 -7.16 5.34
CA LEU A 82 -7.04 -8.08 5.79
C LEU A 82 -6.61 -9.54 5.61
N ALA A 83 -6.05 -9.91 4.46
CA ALA A 83 -5.61 -11.27 4.18
C ALA A 83 -4.60 -11.77 5.23
N ASN A 84 -3.66 -10.92 5.63
CA ASN A 84 -2.72 -11.27 6.70
C ASN A 84 -3.36 -11.26 8.10
N ALA A 85 -4.29 -10.35 8.37
CA ALA A 85 -5.01 -10.32 9.64
C ALA A 85 -5.83 -11.60 9.89
N PHE A 86 -6.30 -12.25 8.82
CA PHE A 86 -7.06 -13.51 8.86
C PHE A 86 -6.20 -14.77 8.61
N SER A 87 -4.87 -14.68 8.67
CA SER A 87 -3.96 -15.81 8.41
C SER A 87 -4.20 -16.54 7.07
N PHE A 88 -4.74 -15.87 6.04
CA PHE A 88 -4.85 -16.45 4.69
C PHE A 88 -3.51 -17.00 4.16
N PRO A 89 -2.35 -16.36 4.42
CA PRO A 89 -1.06 -16.91 4.02
C PRO A 89 -0.74 -18.29 4.62
N ASP A 90 -1.22 -18.56 5.83
CA ASP A 90 -1.01 -19.85 6.51
C ASP A 90 -2.05 -20.90 6.09
N ALA A 91 -3.23 -20.48 5.62
CA ALA A 91 -4.25 -21.39 5.09
C ALA A 91 -3.96 -21.83 3.64
N TYR A 92 -3.34 -20.96 2.84
CA TYR A 92 -3.04 -21.21 1.42
C TYR A 92 -1.54 -21.41 1.19
N TYR A 93 -1.01 -22.55 1.62
CA TYR A 93 0.42 -22.91 1.46
C TYR A 93 0.93 -22.93 0.01
N GLN A 94 0.02 -23.04 -0.96
CA GLN A 94 0.36 -23.01 -2.39
C GLN A 94 0.70 -21.60 -2.89
N PHE A 95 0.28 -20.55 -2.18
CA PHE A 95 0.49 -19.17 -2.61
C PHE A 95 1.60 -18.50 -1.79
N ASN A 96 2.68 -18.09 -2.46
CA ASN A 96 3.79 -17.41 -1.79
C ASN A 96 3.45 -15.94 -1.57
N PHE A 97 2.65 -15.65 -0.54
CA PHE A 97 2.20 -14.30 -0.18
C PHE A 97 3.35 -13.30 -0.02
N HIS A 98 4.53 -13.75 0.42
CA HIS A 98 5.70 -12.88 0.53
C HIS A 98 6.14 -12.32 -0.84
N ILE A 99 6.09 -13.13 -1.90
CA ILE A 99 6.44 -12.67 -3.25
C ILE A 99 5.38 -11.69 -3.75
N LEU A 100 4.10 -11.99 -3.52
CA LEU A 100 2.99 -11.12 -3.91
C LEU A 100 3.11 -9.74 -3.27
N GLU A 101 3.41 -9.66 -1.97
CA GLU A 101 3.56 -8.40 -1.26
C GLU A 101 4.78 -7.61 -1.72
N ARG A 102 5.87 -8.31 -2.07
CA ARG A 102 7.07 -7.68 -2.63
C ARG A 102 6.80 -7.11 -4.02
N LEU A 103 6.08 -7.85 -4.86
CA LEU A 103 5.67 -7.39 -6.19
C LEU A 103 4.72 -6.19 -6.08
N HIS A 104 3.78 -6.24 -5.13
CA HIS A 104 2.88 -5.12 -4.82
C HIS A 104 3.65 -3.86 -4.43
N ALA A 105 4.60 -3.97 -3.49
CA ALA A 105 5.42 -2.83 -3.07
C ALA A 105 6.27 -2.27 -4.23
N LEU A 106 6.82 -3.14 -5.08
CA LEU A 106 7.60 -2.72 -6.26
C LEU A 106 6.73 -2.01 -7.30
N PHE A 107 5.55 -2.54 -7.59
CA PHE A 107 4.59 -1.93 -8.50
C PHE A 107 4.09 -0.59 -7.97
N ALA A 108 3.83 -0.49 -6.66
CA ALA A 108 3.47 0.75 -5.98
C ALA A 108 4.57 1.80 -6.17
N MET A 109 5.82 1.48 -5.83
CA MET A 109 6.93 2.41 -6.01
C MET A 109 7.03 2.94 -7.45
N ALA A 110 6.92 2.06 -8.45
CA ALA A 110 6.97 2.48 -9.86
C ALA A 110 5.84 3.46 -10.21
N MET A 111 4.60 3.17 -9.79
CA MET A 111 3.45 4.01 -10.06
C MET A 111 3.51 5.35 -9.32
N TYR A 112 4.04 5.38 -8.09
CA TYR A 112 4.26 6.61 -7.33
C TYR A 112 5.36 7.48 -7.95
N VAL A 113 6.44 6.89 -8.47
CA VAL A 113 7.47 7.63 -9.22
C VAL A 113 6.88 8.25 -10.49
N LEU A 114 6.07 7.48 -11.24
CA LEU A 114 5.37 7.98 -12.41
C LEU A 114 4.40 9.11 -12.04
N ALA A 115 3.64 8.98 -10.95
CA ALA A 115 2.73 10.01 -10.45
C ALA A 115 3.46 11.31 -10.12
N ILE A 116 4.58 11.24 -9.41
CA ILE A 116 5.42 12.39 -9.09
C ILE A 116 5.94 13.03 -10.38
N GLY A 117 6.42 12.23 -11.33
CA GLY A 117 6.90 12.73 -12.63
C GLY A 117 5.80 13.47 -13.41
N ILE A 118 4.60 12.90 -13.49
CA ILE A 118 3.43 13.53 -14.13
C ILE A 118 3.08 14.84 -13.41
N LEU A 119 3.07 14.84 -12.08
CA LEU A 119 2.73 16.00 -11.27
C LEU A 119 3.73 17.15 -11.46
N VAL A 120 5.03 16.84 -11.52
CA VAL A 120 6.08 17.84 -11.79
C VAL A 120 5.98 18.37 -13.23
N CYS A 121 5.84 17.48 -14.23
CA CYS A 121 5.75 17.86 -15.64
C CYS A 121 4.49 18.70 -15.97
N THR A 122 3.38 18.44 -15.28
CA THR A 122 2.15 19.21 -15.47
C THR A 122 2.23 20.59 -14.80
N ASN A 123 2.92 20.71 -13.66
CA ASN A 123 3.02 21.95 -12.90
C ASN A 123 4.04 22.96 -13.44
N THR A 124 5.06 22.56 -14.18
CA THR A 124 5.99 23.53 -14.81
C THR A 124 5.30 24.49 -15.78
N ARG A 125 4.05 24.20 -16.19
CA ARG A 125 3.27 25.00 -17.14
C ARG A 125 2.28 25.97 -16.49
N HIS A 126 2.02 25.89 -15.19
CA HIS A 126 0.95 26.66 -14.52
C HIS A 126 1.45 27.44 -13.29
N HIS A 127 0.69 28.45 -12.87
CA HIS A 127 1.01 29.26 -11.69
C HIS A 127 1.12 28.38 -10.44
N PHE A 128 2.26 28.47 -9.77
CA PHE A 128 2.61 27.67 -8.60
C PHE A 128 1.67 27.99 -7.42
N SER A 129 0.94 26.98 -6.92
CA SER A 129 0.10 27.09 -5.71
C SER A 129 0.66 26.22 -4.58
N SER A 130 0.59 26.72 -3.34
CA SER A 130 1.14 26.04 -2.16
C SER A 130 0.51 24.67 -1.88
N VAL A 131 -0.72 24.46 -2.34
CA VAL A 131 -1.46 23.20 -2.19
C VAL A 131 -0.78 22.04 -2.92
N TRP A 132 -0.07 22.31 -4.02
CA TRP A 132 0.67 21.29 -4.76
C TRP A 132 1.88 20.75 -4.03
N LEU A 133 2.51 21.58 -3.17
CA LEU A 133 3.61 21.11 -2.34
C LEU A 133 3.13 20.08 -1.32
N VAL A 134 1.91 20.23 -0.82
CA VAL A 134 1.29 19.26 0.09
C VAL A 134 1.06 17.93 -0.63
N ASP A 135 0.54 17.98 -1.86
CA ASP A 135 0.29 16.79 -2.68
C ASP A 135 1.59 16.08 -3.10
N LEU A 136 2.60 16.84 -3.53
CA LEU A 136 3.94 16.31 -3.82
C LEU A 136 4.57 15.67 -2.59
N ALA A 137 4.48 16.33 -1.43
CA ALA A 137 5.00 15.80 -0.17
C ALA A 137 4.27 14.50 0.21
N ALA A 138 2.95 14.44 0.07
CA ALA A 138 2.17 13.25 0.36
C ALA A 138 2.55 12.07 -0.54
N LEU A 139 2.69 12.29 -1.86
CA LEU A 139 3.16 11.26 -2.79
C LEU A 139 4.59 10.78 -2.47
N PHE A 140 5.48 11.70 -2.11
CA PHE A 140 6.87 11.38 -1.77
C PHE A 140 6.98 10.59 -0.46
N ILE A 141 6.24 10.99 0.58
CA ILE A 141 6.17 10.24 1.84
C ILE A 141 5.60 8.84 1.59
N THR A 142 4.56 8.73 0.78
CA THR A 142 3.95 7.43 0.45
C THR A 142 4.93 6.54 -0.31
N LEU A 143 5.68 7.08 -1.27
CA LEU A 143 6.77 6.39 -1.95
C LEU A 143 7.82 5.87 -0.97
N LEU A 144 8.25 6.70 -0.01
CA LEU A 144 9.23 6.29 1.01
C LEU A 144 8.70 5.13 1.87
N VAL A 145 7.42 5.16 2.27
CA VAL A 145 6.84 4.08 3.06
C VAL A 145 6.78 2.77 2.26
N TYR A 146 6.43 2.81 0.97
CA TYR A 146 6.50 1.62 0.10
C TYR A 146 7.94 1.13 -0.10
N ALA A 147 8.92 2.04 -0.21
CA ALA A 147 10.34 1.69 -0.31
C ALA A 147 10.87 1.03 0.96
N LEU A 148 10.48 1.53 2.13
CA LEU A 148 10.82 0.92 3.43
C LEU A 148 10.21 -0.47 3.58
N ASP A 149 8.96 -0.66 3.17
CA ASP A 149 8.31 -1.98 3.19
C ASP A 149 9.03 -2.96 2.25
N TYR A 150 9.38 -2.53 1.02
CA TYR A 150 10.16 -3.33 0.09
C TYR A 150 11.55 -3.70 0.64
N TRP A 151 12.27 -2.72 1.19
CA TRP A 151 13.61 -2.92 1.75
C TRP A 151 13.61 -3.92 2.90
N ARG A 152 12.63 -3.78 3.80
CA ARG A 152 12.46 -4.70 4.93
C ARG A 152 12.22 -6.12 4.47
N ARG A 153 11.28 -6.33 3.53
CA ARG A 153 10.96 -7.65 2.98
C ARG A 153 12.16 -8.31 2.30
N ARG A 154 12.96 -7.51 1.58
CA ARG A 154 14.20 -7.99 0.98
C ARG A 154 15.22 -8.44 2.04
N LYS A 155 15.28 -7.77 3.19
CA LYS A 155 16.15 -8.15 4.30
C LYS A 155 15.67 -9.44 4.98
N ASP A 156 14.36 -9.60 5.13
CA ASP A 156 13.75 -10.78 5.74
C ASP A 156 13.94 -12.05 4.87
N ASP A 157 14.01 -11.91 3.54
CA ASP A 157 14.34 -13.01 2.59
C ASP A 157 15.73 -13.64 2.84
N GLY A 158 16.64 -12.93 3.50
CA GLY A 158 17.98 -13.43 3.86
C GLY A 158 18.01 -14.36 5.09
N ILE A 159 16.88 -14.50 5.81
CA ILE A 159 16.79 -15.31 7.03
C ILE A 159 16.15 -16.67 6.69
N PRO A 160 16.80 -17.81 6.97
CA PRO A 160 16.24 -19.12 6.67
C PRO A 160 14.93 -19.37 7.44
N ARG A 161 13.87 -19.75 6.73
CA ARG A 161 12.49 -19.95 7.24
C ARG A 161 12.38 -20.86 8.49
N HIS A 162 13.36 -21.74 8.72
CA HIS A 162 13.41 -22.58 9.93
C HIS A 162 13.52 -21.76 11.23
N GLN A 163 14.23 -20.63 11.24
CA GLN A 163 14.33 -19.77 12.43
C GLN A 163 13.04 -18.98 12.70
N GLN A 164 12.30 -18.61 11.65
CA GLN A 164 11.09 -17.80 11.78
C GLN A 164 9.91 -18.59 12.38
N SER A 165 9.82 -19.90 12.13
CA SER A 165 8.83 -20.78 12.77
C SER A 165 9.20 -21.15 14.22
N SER A 166 10.49 -21.14 14.56
CA SER A 166 10.98 -21.47 15.89
C SER A 166 10.76 -20.31 16.87
N GLY A 167 11.04 -19.07 16.45
CA GLY A 167 10.73 -17.88 17.25
C GLY A 167 9.23 -17.68 17.51
N ARG A 168 8.36 -18.08 16.57
CA ARG A 168 6.89 -18.02 16.72
C ARG A 168 6.34 -19.10 17.66
N ARG A 169 7.09 -20.18 17.93
CA ARG A 169 6.72 -21.26 18.86
C ARG A 169 7.22 -21.05 20.30
N ILE A 170 8.25 -20.24 20.52
CA ILE A 170 8.82 -20.01 21.86
C ILE A 170 8.01 -18.94 22.64
N LEU A 171 7.15 -18.20 21.96
CA LEU A 171 6.28 -17.16 22.54
C LEU A 171 4.80 -17.58 22.63
N ALA A 172 4.50 -18.85 22.37
CA ALA A 172 3.16 -19.44 22.52
C ALA A 172 3.08 -20.28 23.79
#